data_AF-A0A5Y3W9W5-F1
#
_entry.id   AF-A0A5Y3W9W5-F1
#
_cell.length_a   1.000
_cell.length_b   1.000
_cell.length_c   1.000
_cell.angle_alpha   90.00
_cell.angle_beta   90.00
_cell.angle_gamma   90.00
#
_symmetry.space_group_name_H-M   'P 1'
#
loop_
_entity.id
_entity.type
_entity.pdbx_description
1 polymer ?
#
loop_
_entity_poly.entity_id
_entity_poly.type
_entity_poly.pdbx_seq_one_letter_code
_entity_poly.pdbx_strand_id
1 'polypeptide(L)'
;CFRQLSRFVENCNFEPRQLREYRGEYGVVKVGVMPQDIGEIDVMEFDPDYIISWVDKVADGVFTPLQFVANVYYRNGVQMASFRGDTEVEDIDHLTAKDYGDVVGLAVEWVREQFDEPAVVDRPVVQLPRLAA
;
A
#
# COMPACT_ATOMS: atom_id res chain seq x y z
N CYS A 1 24.01 -10.73 21.21
CA CYS A 1 23.20 -11.62 20.35
C CYS A 1 21.77 -11.79 20.87
N PHE A 2 21.47 -12.61 21.91
CA PHE A 2 20.07 -12.89 22.31
C PHE A 2 19.24 -11.64 22.68
N ARG A 3 19.81 -10.70 23.45
CA ARG A 3 19.14 -9.43 23.80
C ARG A 3 18.84 -8.55 22.58
N GLN A 4 19.73 -8.55 21.59
CA GLN A 4 19.61 -7.74 20.39
C GLN A 4 18.55 -8.32 19.44
N LEU A 5 18.53 -9.64 19.29
CA LEU A 5 17.47 -10.35 18.56
C LEU A 5 16.09 -10.18 19.24
N SER A 6 16.05 -10.18 20.58
CA SER A 6 14.79 -9.94 21.30
C SER A 6 14.26 -8.54 21.02
N ARG A 7 15.12 -7.52 21.10
CA ARG A 7 14.74 -6.13 20.76
C ARG A 7 14.32 -5.95 19.31
N PHE A 8 15.03 -6.60 18.38
CA PHE A 8 14.66 -6.60 16.97
C PHE A 8 13.23 -7.13 16.79
N VAL A 9 12.93 -8.29 17.37
CA VAL A 9 11.58 -8.89 17.30
C VAL A 9 10.53 -7.99 17.96
N GLU A 10 10.85 -7.42 19.12
CA GLU A 10 9.96 -6.47 19.82
C GLU A 10 9.66 -5.24 18.95
N ASN A 11 10.67 -4.66 18.31
CA ASN A 11 10.53 -3.47 17.48
C ASN A 11 9.90 -3.77 16.11
N CYS A 12 9.95 -5.01 15.61
CA CYS A 12 9.17 -5.43 14.44
C CYS A 12 7.71 -5.76 14.79
N ASN A 13 7.36 -5.86 16.08
CA ASN A 13 6.03 -6.26 16.50
C ASN A 13 5.12 -5.03 16.63
N PHE A 14 4.25 -4.85 15.63
CA PHE A 14 3.29 -3.76 15.56
C PHE A 14 1.88 -4.30 15.36
N GLU A 15 0.90 -3.82 16.12
CA GLU A 15 -0.49 -4.25 15.97
C GLU A 15 -1.13 -3.61 14.73
N PRO A 16 -1.61 -4.38 13.75
CA PRO A 16 -2.25 -3.84 12.56
C PRO A 16 -3.42 -2.92 12.89
N ARG A 17 -3.50 -1.76 12.24
CA ARG A 17 -4.60 -0.81 12.45
C ARG A 17 -4.96 -0.01 11.21
N GLN A 18 -6.21 0.42 11.13
CA GLN A 18 -6.65 1.38 10.12
C GLN A 18 -6.25 2.79 10.55
N LEU A 19 -5.59 3.53 9.66
CA LEU A 19 -5.16 4.91 9.89
C LEU A 19 -6.18 5.91 9.39
N ARG A 20 -6.72 5.66 8.19
CA ARG A 20 -7.59 6.64 7.53
C ARG A 20 -8.56 5.99 6.57
N GLU A 21 -9.64 6.71 6.30
CA GLU A 21 -10.61 6.37 5.28
C GLU A 21 -10.88 7.61 4.42
N TYR A 22 -10.82 7.44 3.11
CA TYR A 22 -11.16 8.45 2.12
C TYR A 22 -12.39 8.00 1.37
N ARG A 23 -13.44 8.81 1.39
CA ARG A 23 -14.70 8.52 0.70
C ARG A 23 -14.73 9.29 -0.61
N GLY A 24 -14.93 8.56 -1.70
CA GLY A 24 -15.07 9.12 -3.03
C GLY A 24 -16.45 8.84 -3.60
N GLU A 25 -16.66 9.27 -4.84
CA GLU A 25 -17.89 8.94 -5.55
C GLU A 25 -18.01 7.42 -5.71
N TYR A 26 -17.03 6.72 -6.26
CA TYR A 26 -17.17 5.30 -6.61
C TYR A 26 -17.02 4.32 -5.43
N GLY A 27 -16.69 4.79 -4.24
CA GLY A 27 -16.46 3.92 -3.08
C GLY A 27 -15.56 4.55 -2.03
N VAL A 28 -14.74 3.74 -1.37
CA VAL A 28 -13.84 4.18 -0.30
C VAL A 28 -12.43 3.62 -0.47
N VAL A 29 -11.42 4.42 -0.12
CA VAL A 29 -10.04 3.96 0.05
C VAL A 29 -9.75 3.90 1.54
N LYS A 30 -9.41 2.71 2.05
CA LYS A 30 -9.01 2.50 3.44
C LYS A 30 -7.52 2.33 3.53
N VAL A 31 -6.89 3.15 4.35
CA VAL A 31 -5.45 3.11 4.61
C VAL A 31 -5.22 2.41 5.94
N GLY A 32 -4.42 1.36 5.92
CA GLY A 32 -3.98 0.63 7.08
C GLY A 32 -2.46 0.57 7.16
N VAL A 33 -1.99 0.11 8.31
CA VAL A 33 -0.59 -0.19 8.58
C VAL A 33 -0.51 -1.51 9.32
N MET A 34 0.53 -2.28 9.04
CA MET A 34 0.82 -3.58 9.63
C MET A 34 2.34 -3.79 9.72
N PRO A 35 2.82 -4.79 10.46
CA PRO A 35 4.23 -5.17 10.42
C PRO A 35 4.69 -5.45 8.99
N GLN A 36 5.92 -5.08 8.66
CA GLN A 36 6.55 -5.56 7.44
C GLN A 36 6.74 -7.08 7.53
N ASP A 37 6.48 -7.78 6.42
CA ASP A 37 6.74 -9.21 6.36
C ASP A 37 8.24 -9.44 6.14
N ILE A 38 8.97 -9.55 7.25
CA ILE A 38 10.41 -9.78 7.25
C ILE A 38 10.79 -11.09 6.52
N GLY A 39 9.88 -12.07 6.49
CA GLY A 39 10.11 -13.35 5.82
C GLY A 39 10.11 -13.26 4.29
N GLU A 40 9.46 -12.22 3.75
CA GLU A 40 9.36 -11.98 2.30
C GLU A 40 10.46 -11.03 1.78
N ILE A 41 11.33 -10.50 2.67
CA ILE A 41 12.47 -9.68 2.25
C ILE A 41 13.45 -10.57 1.50
N ASP A 42 13.69 -10.27 0.22
CA ASP A 42 14.77 -10.88 -0.54
C ASP A 42 16.12 -10.31 -0.09
N VAL A 43 16.68 -10.90 0.96
CA VAL A 43 17.97 -10.49 1.53
C VAL A 43 19.14 -10.57 0.54
N MET A 44 18.98 -11.29 -0.59
CA MET A 44 20.00 -11.41 -1.63
C MET A 44 20.03 -10.21 -2.58
N GLU A 45 18.98 -9.40 -2.62
CA GLU A 45 18.93 -8.16 -3.40
C GLU A 45 19.79 -7.05 -2.77
N PHE A 46 20.05 -7.15 -1.47
CA PHE A 46 20.72 -6.12 -0.69
C PHE A 46 22.18 -6.44 -0.41
N ASP A 47 22.97 -5.38 -0.22
CA ASP A 47 24.33 -5.51 0.28
C ASP A 47 24.30 -6.10 1.71
N PRO A 48 25.13 -7.12 2.02
CA PRO A 48 25.15 -7.73 3.36
C PRO A 48 25.43 -6.73 4.50
N ASP A 49 26.28 -5.73 4.28
CA ASP A 49 26.60 -4.72 5.28
C ASP A 49 25.40 -3.78 5.51
N TYR A 50 24.60 -3.53 4.47
CA TYR A 50 23.33 -2.83 4.60
C TYR A 50 22.35 -3.61 5.48
N ILE A 51 22.16 -4.92 5.24
CA ILE A 51 21.24 -5.75 6.03
C ILE A 51 21.67 -5.80 7.50
N ILE A 52 22.96 -5.97 7.77
CA ILE A 52 23.49 -5.97 9.15
C ILE A 52 23.20 -4.61 9.81
N SER A 53 23.53 -3.51 9.14
CA SER A 53 23.26 -2.17 9.67
C SER A 53 21.76 -1.91 9.89
N TRP A 54 20.92 -2.43 9.00
CA TRP A 54 19.48 -2.30 9.10
C TRP A 54 18.93 -3.04 10.32
N VAL A 55 19.33 -4.30 10.52
CA VAL A 55 18.94 -5.09 11.71
C VAL A 55 19.39 -4.40 13.00
N ASP A 56 20.59 -3.83 13.02
CA ASP A 56 21.11 -3.09 14.18
C ASP A 56 20.25 -1.84 14.47
N LYS A 57 19.91 -1.05 13.45
CA LYS A 57 19.05 0.14 13.60
C LYS A 57 17.66 -0.20 14.10
N VAL A 58 17.06 -1.29 13.62
CA VAL A 58 15.76 -1.77 14.10
C VAL A 58 15.89 -2.22 15.55
N ALA A 59 16.93 -3.01 15.90
CA ALA A 59 17.14 -3.48 17.27
C ALA A 59 17.42 -2.33 18.26
N ASP A 60 18.03 -1.24 17.80
CA ASP A 60 18.29 -0.03 18.58
C ASP A 60 17.09 0.93 18.64
N GLY A 61 16.01 0.63 17.89
CA GLY A 61 14.79 1.43 17.87
C GLY A 61 14.94 2.77 17.13
N VAL A 62 15.87 2.83 16.16
CA VAL A 62 16.05 4.01 15.30
C VAL A 62 14.82 4.23 14.41
N PHE A 63 14.24 3.13 13.94
CA PHE A 63 12.97 3.11 13.23
C PHE A 63 12.28 1.76 13.42
N THR A 64 11.00 1.71 13.09
CA THR A 64 10.18 0.50 13.01
C THR A 64 9.87 0.19 11.55
N PRO A 65 10.17 -1.02 11.07
CA PRO A 65 9.80 -1.42 9.72
C PRO A 65 8.32 -1.78 9.64
N LEU A 66 7.57 -1.05 8.82
CA LEU A 66 6.13 -1.22 8.66
C LEU A 66 5.78 -1.42 7.19
N GLN A 67 4.60 -1.99 6.95
CA GLN A 67 3.97 -2.03 5.66
C GLN A 67 2.67 -1.22 5.70
N PHE A 68 2.58 -0.21 4.85
CA PHE A 68 1.34 0.52 4.62
C PHE A 68 0.52 -0.18 3.53
N VAL A 69 -0.80 -0.14 3.67
CA VAL A 69 -1.72 -0.70 2.70
C VAL A 69 -2.85 0.27 2.39
N ALA A 70 -3.08 0.53 1.11
CA ALA A 70 -4.25 1.23 0.60
C ALA A 70 -5.17 0.23 -0.10
N ASN A 71 -6.32 -0.03 0.50
CA ASN A 71 -7.34 -0.92 -0.02
C ASN A 71 -8.47 -0.11 -0.65
N VAL A 72 -8.77 -0.35 -1.92
CA VAL A 72 -9.87 0.30 -2.64
C VAL A 72 -11.10 -0.59 -2.59
N TYR A 73 -12.21 -0.05 -2.10
CA TYR A 73 -13.50 -0.73 -2.03
C TYR A 73 -14.53 0.01 -2.87
N TYR A 74 -15.32 -0.72 -3.67
CA TYR A 74 -16.46 -0.16 -4.37
C TYR A 74 -17.63 0.12 -3.39
N ARG A 75 -18.63 0.91 -3.81
CA ARG A 75 -19.80 1.26 -2.97
C ARG A 75 -20.53 0.06 -2.36
N ASN A 76 -20.51 -1.09 -3.02
CA ASN A 76 -21.13 -2.33 -2.54
C ASN A 76 -20.28 -3.08 -1.49
N GLY A 77 -19.12 -2.54 -1.10
CA GLY A 77 -18.21 -3.13 -0.12
C GLY A 77 -17.23 -4.16 -0.70
N VAL A 78 -17.24 -4.42 -2.01
CA VAL A 78 -16.26 -5.32 -2.65
C VAL A 78 -14.91 -4.63 -2.72
N GLN A 79 -13.86 -5.31 -2.26
CA GLN A 79 -12.49 -4.86 -2.45
C GLN A 79 -12.09 -5.05 -3.92
N MET A 80 -11.71 -3.94 -4.56
CA MET A 80 -11.36 -3.90 -5.97
C MET A 80 -9.85 -4.00 -6.20
N ALA A 81 -9.05 -3.40 -5.31
CA ALA A 81 -7.60 -3.36 -5.41
C ALA A 81 -6.94 -3.21 -4.03
N SER A 82 -5.66 -3.59 -3.93
CA SER A 82 -4.80 -3.45 -2.75
C SER A 82 -3.42 -2.99 -3.21
N PHE A 83 -2.92 -1.92 -2.60
CA PHE A 83 -1.58 -1.40 -2.84
C PHE A 83 -0.80 -1.45 -1.53
N ARG A 84 0.42 -1.98 -1.56
CA ARG A 84 1.27 -2.16 -0.38
C ARG A 84 2.60 -1.46 -0.60
N GLY A 85 3.19 -0.97 0.48
CA GLY A 85 4.49 -0.32 0.45
C GLY A 85 5.17 -0.46 1.81
N ASP A 86 6.42 -0.92 1.78
CA ASP A 86 7.24 -1.05 2.96
C ASP A 86 7.90 0.30 3.28
N THR A 87 7.98 0.65 4.56
CA THR A 87 8.48 1.95 5.00
C THR A 87 9.11 1.84 6.38
N GLU A 88 10.29 2.45 6.52
CA GLU A 88 10.98 2.63 7.80
C GLU A 88 10.42 3.87 8.49
N VAL A 89 9.79 3.70 9.65
CA VAL A 89 9.12 4.80 10.37
C VAL A 89 9.82 5.09 11.69
N GLU A 90 10.27 6.33 11.88
CA GLU A 90 10.95 6.78 13.10
C GLU A 90 9.99 6.97 14.29
N ASP A 91 8.75 7.42 14.05
CA ASP A 91 7.74 7.67 15.08
C ASP A 91 6.41 6.99 14.75
N ILE A 92 6.22 5.80 15.33
CA ILE A 92 5.02 4.97 15.12
C ILE A 92 3.77 5.52 15.81
N ASP A 93 3.93 6.42 16.79
CA ASP A 93 2.82 7.04 17.52
C ASP A 93 2.26 8.24 16.75
N HIS A 94 3.04 8.83 15.83
CA HIS A 94 2.68 10.01 15.05
C HIS A 94 2.77 9.79 13.53
N LEU A 95 2.15 8.71 13.04
CA LEU A 95 2.05 8.43 11.61
C LEU A 95 1.32 9.54 10.84
N THR A 96 1.93 10.00 9.75
CA THR A 96 1.44 11.10 8.91
C THR A 96 1.15 10.63 7.48
N ALA A 97 0.54 11.53 6.70
CA ALA A 97 0.31 11.28 5.28
C ALA A 97 1.59 11.19 4.44
N LYS A 98 2.74 11.61 4.98
CA LYS A 98 4.04 11.41 4.32
C LYS A 98 4.40 9.92 4.29
N ASP A 99 4.06 9.19 5.34
CA ASP A 99 4.50 7.80 5.52
C ASP A 99 3.68 6.84 4.64
N TYR A 100 2.37 7.09 4.46
CA TYR A 100 1.50 6.28 3.60
C TYR A 100 1.15 6.93 2.25
N GLY A 101 1.76 8.08 1.95
CA GLY A 101 1.41 8.90 0.79
C GLY A 101 1.54 8.16 -0.53
N ASP A 102 2.58 7.34 -0.67
CA ASP A 102 2.88 6.60 -1.91
C ASP A 102 1.79 5.56 -2.21
N VAL A 103 1.40 4.73 -1.22
CA VAL A 103 0.34 3.72 -1.44
C VAL A 103 -1.02 4.36 -1.70
N VAL A 104 -1.30 5.51 -1.09
CA VAL A 104 -2.52 6.28 -1.39
C VAL A 104 -2.45 6.88 -2.79
N GLY A 105 -1.29 7.39 -3.20
CA GLY A 105 -1.05 7.89 -4.55
C GLY A 105 -1.36 6.84 -5.61
N LEU A 106 -0.78 5.64 -5.46
CA LEU A 106 -1.03 4.49 -6.34
C LEU A 106 -2.52 4.11 -6.38
N ALA A 107 -3.19 4.08 -5.22
CA ALA A 107 -4.61 3.77 -5.16
C ALA A 107 -5.47 4.83 -5.87
N VAL A 108 -5.14 6.12 -5.71
CA VAL A 108 -5.86 7.23 -6.36
C VAL A 108 -5.63 7.22 -7.87
N GLU A 109 -4.39 7.00 -8.31
CA GLU A 109 -4.04 6.86 -9.72
C GLU A 109 -4.83 5.71 -10.36
N TRP A 110 -4.81 4.54 -9.73
CA TRP A 110 -5.58 3.39 -10.19
C TRP A 110 -7.08 3.69 -10.29
N VAL A 111 -7.67 4.35 -9.28
CA VAL A 111 -9.09 4.75 -9.33
C VAL A 111 -9.37 5.66 -10.52
N ARG A 112 -8.50 6.64 -10.81
CA ARG A 112 -8.65 7.50 -11.99
C ARG A 112 -8.58 6.68 -13.27
N GLU A 113 -7.60 5.78 -13.40
CA GLU A 113 -7.49 4.93 -14.59
C GLU A 113 -8.72 4.03 -14.82
N GLN A 114 -9.35 3.53 -13.74
CA GLN A 114 -10.51 2.65 -13.86
C GLN A 114 -11.83 3.38 -14.17
N PHE A 115 -11.99 4.61 -13.68
CA PHE A 115 -13.27 5.32 -13.71
C PHE A 115 -13.27 6.62 -14.51
N ASP A 116 -12.10 7.21 -14.77
CA ASP A 116 -11.91 8.34 -15.66
C ASP A 116 -11.34 7.83 -17.01
N GLU A 117 -12.20 7.27 -17.88
CA GLU A 117 -11.84 7.03 -19.28
C GLU A 117 -11.96 8.33 -20.12
N PRO A 118 -11.14 8.49 -21.19
CA PRO A 118 -10.98 9.73 -21.92
C PRO A 118 -12.29 10.19 -22.57
N ALA A 119 -12.50 11.50 -22.63
CA ALA A 119 -13.59 12.10 -23.37
C ALA A 119 -13.73 11.47 -24.78
N VAL A 120 -14.84 10.75 -24.98
CA VAL A 120 -15.47 10.42 -26.27
C VAL A 120 -14.60 9.57 -27.23
N VAL A 121 -14.83 8.25 -27.25
CA VAL A 121 -14.63 7.49 -28.49
C VAL A 121 -15.95 7.54 -29.26
N ASP A 122 -16.04 8.48 -30.20
CA ASP A 122 -17.13 8.55 -31.18
C ASP A 122 -17.00 7.36 -32.13
N ARG A 123 -17.49 6.18 -31.71
CA ARG A 123 -17.51 5.00 -32.57
C ARG A 123 -18.64 5.20 -33.58
N PRO A 124 -18.36 5.26 -34.90
CA PRO A 124 -19.43 5.32 -35.88
C PRO A 124 -20.29 4.06 -35.75
N VAL A 125 -21.58 4.26 -35.48
CA VAL A 125 -22.58 3.19 -35.47
C VAL A 125 -22.64 2.61 -36.88
N VAL A 126 -22.09 1.41 -37.07
CA VAL A 126 -22.25 0.66 -38.32
C VAL A 126 -23.73 0.30 -38.45
N GLN A 127 -24.45 1.00 -39.31
CA GLN A 127 -25.81 0.61 -39.69
C GLN A 127 -25.74 -0.71 -40.46
N LEU A 128 -26.26 -1.77 -39.86
CA LEU A 128 -26.47 -3.04 -40.56
C LEU A 128 -27.54 -2.82 -41.67
N PRO A 129 -27.32 -3.35 -42.89
CA PRO A 129 -28.28 -3.18 -43.96
C PRO A 129 -29.58 -3.92 -43.62
N ARG A 130 -30.71 -3.23 -43.76
CA ARG A 130 -32.03 -3.84 -43.68
C ARG A 130 -32.14 -4.91 -44.76
N LEU A 131 -32.30 -6.16 -44.35
CA LEU A 131 -32.70 -7.25 -45.23
C LEU A 131 -34.06 -6.90 -45.85
N ALA A 132 -34.07 -6.75 -47.17
CA ALA A 132 -35.31 -6.64 -47.95
C ALA A 132 -36.04 -8.00 -47.93
N ALA A 133 -37.37 -7.91 -47.84
CA ALA A 133 -38.32 -9.02 -47.69
C ALA A 133 -38.38 -9.96 -48.90
#